data_AF-A0A3Q7X029-F1
#
_entry.id   AF-A0A3Q7X029-F1
#
_cell.length_a   1.000
_cell.length_b   1.000
_cell.length_c   1.000
_cell.angle_alpha   90.00
_cell.angle_beta   90.00
_cell.angle_gamma   90.00
#
_symmetry.space_group_name_H-M   'P 1'
#
loop_
_entity.id
_entity.type
_entity.pdbx_description
1 polymer ?
#
loop_
_entity_poly.entity_id
_entity_poly.type
_entity_poly.pdbx_seq_one_letter_code
_entity_poly.pdbx_strand_id
1 'polypeptide(L)'
;MMDQFLFDLLQPPKIRFFINSVTAVPLEEIQEPLKPFTWEFDKGDFHHWVDLFNHFGSFFEKYVKPRKDLQIDDNFLDSDPPFPTEAVLQILRVIRIVLDNCSNKHFYSSYEDEKQTRTEDENRNTKTVTNNEEEDGDQQ
;
A
#
# COMPACT_ATOMS: atom_id res chain seq x y z
N MET A 1 -3.23 13.94 -11.57
CA MET A 1 -4.67 13.92 -11.19
C MET A 1 -5.55 13.18 -12.19
N MET A 2 -5.12 12.96 -13.45
CA MET A 2 -5.89 12.15 -14.41
C MET A 2 -5.73 10.63 -14.21
N ASP A 3 -4.60 10.16 -13.64
CA ASP A 3 -4.36 8.72 -13.48
C ASP A 3 -5.31 8.04 -12.49
N GLN A 4 -5.69 8.69 -11.39
CA GLN A 4 -6.61 8.11 -10.41
C GLN A 4 -8.01 7.87 -10.97
N PHE A 5 -8.52 8.82 -11.77
CA PHE A 5 -9.87 8.73 -12.34
C PHE A 5 -9.97 7.68 -13.46
N LEU A 6 -8.90 7.49 -14.23
CA LEU A 6 -8.83 6.43 -15.23
C LEU A 6 -8.70 5.04 -14.57
N PHE A 7 -7.98 4.97 -13.45
CA PHE A 7 -7.81 3.75 -12.66
C PHE A 7 -9.12 3.29 -12.00
N ASP A 8 -9.90 4.21 -11.42
CA ASP A 8 -11.21 3.90 -10.81
C ASP A 8 -12.26 3.39 -11.83
N LEU A 9 -12.12 3.77 -13.11
CA LEU A 9 -12.95 3.29 -14.22
C LEU A 9 -12.55 1.90 -14.72
N LEU A 10 -11.29 1.50 -14.51
CA LEU A 10 -10.76 0.19 -14.90
C LEU A 10 -10.88 -0.86 -13.79
N GLN A 11 -11.21 -0.44 -12.56
CA GLN A 11 -11.40 -1.36 -11.44
C GLN A 11 -12.58 -2.31 -11.70
N PRO A 12 -12.40 -3.63 -11.54
CA PRO A 12 -13.49 -4.59 -11.69
C PRO A 12 -14.68 -4.24 -10.78
N PRO A 13 -15.91 -4.10 -11.32
CA PRO A 13 -17.06 -3.61 -10.56
C PRO A 13 -17.35 -4.39 -9.28
N LYS A 14 -17.08 -5.70 -9.27
CA LYS A 14 -17.26 -6.55 -8.10
C LYS A 14 -16.27 -6.22 -6.98
N ILE A 15 -15.01 -5.93 -7.30
CA ILE A 15 -13.98 -5.59 -6.30
C ILE A 15 -14.34 -4.24 -5.69
N ARG A 16 -14.65 -3.25 -6.52
CA ARG A 16 -15.08 -1.92 -6.06
C ARG A 16 -16.31 -1.99 -5.15
N PHE A 17 -17.31 -2.79 -5.53
CA PHE A 17 -18.51 -2.97 -4.72
C PHE A 17 -18.18 -3.56 -3.34
N PHE A 18 -17.34 -4.60 -3.30
CA PHE A 18 -16.90 -5.19 -2.04
C PHE A 18 -16.15 -4.17 -1.17
N ILE A 19 -15.17 -3.46 -1.74
CA ILE A 19 -14.41 -2.45 -1.00
C ILE A 19 -15.33 -1.37 -0.45
N ASN A 20 -16.25 -0.84 -1.26
CA ASN A 20 -17.23 0.15 -0.82
C ASN A 20 -18.14 -0.40 0.29
N SER A 21 -18.50 -1.69 0.25
CA SER A 21 -19.31 -2.29 1.33
C SER A 21 -18.55 -2.38 2.65
N VAL A 22 -17.23 -2.59 2.60
CA VAL A 22 -16.36 -2.62 3.79
C VAL A 22 -16.07 -1.21 4.29
N THR A 23 -15.80 -0.26 3.41
CA THR A 23 -15.46 1.13 3.81
C THR A 23 -16.68 1.96 4.20
N ALA A 24 -17.90 1.53 3.85
CA ALA A 24 -19.14 2.19 4.25
C ALA A 24 -19.59 1.86 5.68
N VAL A 25 -19.08 0.78 6.29
CA VAL A 25 -19.38 0.46 7.69
C VAL A 25 -18.41 1.15 8.65
N PRO A 26 -18.83 1.44 9.89
CA PRO A 26 -17.92 1.90 10.93
C PRO A 26 -16.80 0.88 11.19
N LEU A 27 -15.62 1.35 11.60
CA LEU A 27 -14.47 0.48 11.86
C LEU A 27 -14.74 -0.58 12.94
N GLU A 28 -15.66 -0.28 13.88
CA GLU A 28 -16.13 -1.15 14.95
C GLU A 28 -16.91 -2.37 14.44
N GLU A 29 -17.48 -2.27 13.23
CA GLU A 29 -18.34 -3.26 12.59
C GLU A 29 -17.70 -3.88 11.34
N ILE A 30 -16.42 -3.61 11.11
CA ILE A 30 -15.69 -4.04 9.92
C ILE A 30 -15.76 -5.56 9.70
N GLN A 31 -15.91 -6.37 10.76
CA GLN A 31 -16.08 -7.81 10.66
C GLN A 31 -17.33 -8.25 9.88
N GLU A 32 -18.41 -7.46 9.90
CA GLU A 32 -19.70 -7.87 9.31
C GLU A 32 -19.61 -8.08 7.79
N PRO A 33 -19.12 -7.11 6.99
CA PRO A 33 -18.92 -7.33 5.55
C PRO A 33 -17.78 -8.32 5.22
N LEU A 34 -16.83 -8.55 6.15
CA LEU A 34 -15.70 -9.45 5.92
C LEU A 34 -16.05 -10.93 6.18
N LYS A 35 -16.96 -11.23 7.11
CA LYS A 35 -17.39 -12.61 7.43
C LYS A 35 -17.79 -13.44 6.22
N PRO A 36 -18.66 -12.98 5.30
CA PRO A 36 -19.07 -13.75 4.13
C PRO A 36 -18.05 -13.72 2.99
N PHE A 37 -16.92 -13.00 3.12
CA PHE A 37 -15.96 -12.84 2.04
C PHE A 37 -15.39 -14.18 1.55
N THR A 38 -15.62 -14.49 0.29
CA THR A 38 -14.93 -15.57 -0.41
C THR A 38 -14.32 -15.02 -1.69
N TRP A 39 -13.25 -15.66 -2.17
CA TRP A 39 -12.61 -15.23 -3.40
C TRP A 39 -13.47 -15.67 -4.59
N GLU A 40 -14.27 -14.74 -5.11
CA GLU A 40 -15.12 -14.92 -6.30
C GLU A 40 -14.60 -14.14 -7.52
N PHE A 41 -13.37 -13.64 -7.42
CA PHE A 41 -12.70 -12.91 -8.47
C PHE A 41 -11.83 -13.89 -9.27
N ASP A 42 -11.56 -13.61 -10.54
CA ASP A 42 -10.55 -14.37 -11.28
C ASP A 42 -9.14 -13.97 -10.77
N LYS A 43 -8.10 -13.97 -11.63
CA LYS A 43 -6.81 -13.39 -11.25
C LYS A 43 -6.97 -11.89 -10.98
N GLY A 44 -6.76 -11.47 -9.73
CA GLY A 44 -6.89 -10.09 -9.30
C GLY A 44 -5.55 -9.35 -9.31
N ASP A 45 -5.57 -8.08 -9.74
CA ASP A 45 -4.46 -7.15 -9.53
C ASP A 45 -4.49 -6.62 -8.09
N PHE A 46 -3.35 -6.63 -7.40
CA PHE A 46 -3.20 -6.12 -6.03
C PHE A 46 -3.52 -4.62 -5.93
N HIS A 47 -3.26 -3.84 -6.99
CA HIS A 47 -3.55 -2.41 -7.00
C HIS A 47 -5.03 -2.10 -6.77
N HIS A 48 -5.94 -2.98 -7.20
CA HIS A 48 -7.38 -2.80 -6.98
C HIS A 48 -7.81 -2.98 -5.52
N TRP A 49 -6.94 -3.50 -4.65
CA TRP A 49 -7.23 -3.78 -3.24
C TRP A 49 -6.59 -2.76 -2.29
N VAL A 50 -5.80 -1.81 -2.80
CA VAL A 50 -5.05 -0.83 -1.99
C VAL A 50 -5.96 -0.10 -1.00
N ASP A 51 -7.15 0.34 -1.43
CA ASP A 51 -8.10 1.02 -0.55
C ASP A 51 -8.60 0.15 0.61
N LEU A 52 -8.76 -1.16 0.36
CA LEU A 52 -9.13 -2.12 1.40
C LEU A 52 -8.00 -2.25 2.43
N PHE A 53 -6.75 -2.38 1.97
CA PHE A 53 -5.58 -2.47 2.85
C PHE A 53 -5.35 -1.18 3.64
N ASN A 54 -5.56 -0.01 3.03
CA ASN A 54 -5.49 1.27 3.72
C ASN A 54 -6.55 1.36 4.83
N HIS A 55 -7.77 0.89 4.55
CA HIS A 55 -8.84 0.85 5.55
C HIS A 55 -8.51 -0.11 6.72
N PHE A 56 -7.93 -1.29 6.43
CA PHE A 56 -7.41 -2.19 7.46
C PHE A 56 -6.26 -1.55 8.27
N GLY A 57 -5.40 -0.78 7.61
CA GLY A 57 -4.36 0.00 8.28
C GLY A 57 -4.96 0.97 9.31
N SER A 58 -5.99 1.73 8.93
CA SER A 58 -6.71 2.63 9.85
C SER A 58 -7.34 1.87 11.03
N PHE A 59 -7.86 0.67 10.81
CA PHE A 59 -8.35 -0.19 11.90
C PHE A 59 -7.23 -0.53 12.90
N PHE A 60 -6.07 -1.00 12.41
CA PHE A 60 -4.95 -1.36 13.27
C PHE A 60 -4.37 -0.16 14.01
N GLU A 61 -4.29 1.01 13.37
CA GLU A 61 -3.85 2.24 14.02
C GLU A 61 -4.78 2.67 15.16
N LYS A 62 -6.10 2.51 14.98
CA LYS A 62 -7.09 2.88 16.00
C LYS A 62 -7.17 1.88 17.15
N TYR A 63 -7.15 0.59 16.85
CA TYR A 63 -7.50 -0.45 17.83
C TYR A 63 -6.34 -1.30 18.32
N VAL A 64 -5.24 -1.41 17.58
CA VAL A 64 -4.14 -2.32 17.90
C VAL A 64 -2.92 -1.55 18.37
N LYS A 65 -2.52 -0.50 17.65
CA LYS A 65 -1.34 0.34 17.94
C LYS A 65 -1.32 0.97 19.35
N PRO A 66 -2.44 1.49 19.89
CA PRO A 66 -2.43 2.14 21.21
C PRO A 66 -2.37 1.17 22.38
N ARG A 67 -2.62 -0.14 22.15
CA ARG A 67 -2.73 -1.10 23.25
C ARG A 67 -1.34 -1.38 23.81
N LYS A 68 -1.18 -1.14 25.11
CA LYS A 68 0.09 -1.36 25.81
C LYS A 68 0.39 -2.85 25.91
N ASP A 69 -0.66 -3.68 25.87
CA ASP A 69 -0.54 -5.13 25.97
C ASP A 69 0.13 -5.84 24.81
N LEU A 70 0.22 -5.16 23.67
CA LEU A 70 0.91 -5.65 22.48
C LEU A 70 2.29 -4.99 22.30
N GLN A 71 2.66 -4.07 23.19
CA GLN A 71 3.96 -3.41 23.18
C GLN A 71 4.93 -4.19 24.08
N ILE A 72 6.22 -4.05 23.79
CA ILE A 72 7.29 -4.74 24.55
C ILE A 72 7.53 -4.05 25.92
N ASP A 73 6.89 -2.89 26.17
CA ASP A 73 7.11 -2.07 27.35
C ASP A 73 6.22 -2.50 28.54
N ASP A 74 6.84 -2.81 29.68
CA ASP A 74 6.26 -3.44 30.89
C ASP A 74 5.22 -2.59 31.68
N ASN A 75 4.73 -1.47 31.14
CA ASN A 75 3.81 -0.57 31.86
C ASN A 75 2.32 -0.93 31.64
N PHE A 76 1.93 -2.11 32.11
CA PHE A 76 0.56 -2.62 32.06
C PHE A 76 -0.24 -2.18 33.30
N LEU A 77 -0.74 -0.95 33.31
CA LEU A 77 -1.54 -0.45 34.45
C LEU A 77 -2.98 -0.05 34.09
N ASP A 78 -3.37 -0.06 32.82
CA ASP A 78 -4.74 0.26 32.41
C ASP A 78 -5.45 -0.95 31.80
N SER A 79 -6.71 -1.17 32.20
CA SER A 79 -7.62 -2.09 31.52
C SER A 79 -7.91 -1.55 30.12
N ASP A 80 -7.09 -1.93 29.16
CA ASP A 80 -7.37 -1.69 27.75
C ASP A 80 -8.76 -2.25 27.40
N PRO A 81 -9.54 -1.56 26.54
CA PRO A 81 -10.80 -2.11 26.02
C PRO A 81 -10.56 -3.50 25.43
N PRO A 82 -11.54 -4.42 25.49
CA PRO A 82 -11.35 -5.82 25.10
C PRO A 82 -10.78 -5.93 23.69
N PHE A 83 -9.82 -6.84 23.51
CA PHE A 83 -9.14 -7.00 22.22
C PHE A 83 -10.16 -7.39 21.13
N PRO A 84 -10.22 -6.68 19.99
CA PRO A 84 -11.19 -6.94 18.94
C PRO A 84 -10.80 -8.16 18.10
N THR A 85 -10.76 -9.32 18.76
CA THR A 85 -10.28 -10.59 18.22
C THR A 85 -10.98 -10.95 16.93
N GLU A 86 -12.31 -10.85 16.90
CA GLU A 86 -13.10 -11.23 15.73
C GLU A 86 -12.77 -10.35 14.52
N ALA A 87 -12.73 -9.03 14.68
CA ALA A 87 -12.39 -8.11 13.61
C ALA A 87 -10.97 -8.36 13.07
N VAL A 88 -9.99 -8.54 13.97
CA VAL A 88 -8.60 -8.84 13.58
C VAL A 88 -8.51 -10.16 12.81
N LEU A 89 -9.19 -11.21 13.27
CA LEU A 89 -9.21 -12.51 12.58
C LEU A 89 -9.80 -12.39 11.18
N GLN A 90 -10.93 -11.69 11.01
CA GLN A 90 -11.54 -11.52 9.70
C GLN A 90 -10.68 -10.68 8.75
N ILE A 91 -10.04 -9.61 9.26
CA ILE A 91 -9.10 -8.80 8.48
C ILE A 91 -7.92 -9.67 8.01
N LEU A 92 -7.27 -10.40 8.91
CA LEU A 92 -6.13 -11.26 8.56
C LEU A 92 -6.51 -12.37 7.58
N ARG A 93 -7.70 -12.95 7.72
CA ARG A 93 -8.26 -13.94 6.78
C ARG A 93 -8.37 -13.35 5.37
N VAL A 94 -8.96 -12.16 5.26
CA VAL A 94 -9.18 -11.49 3.97
C VAL A 94 -7.85 -11.08 3.34
N ILE A 95 -6.93 -10.50 4.12
CA ILE A 95 -5.56 -10.18 3.69
C ILE A 95 -4.89 -11.40 3.07
N ARG A 96 -4.92 -12.54 3.77
CA ARG A 96 -4.34 -13.79 3.28
C ARG A 96 -4.97 -14.23 1.96
N ILE A 97 -6.30 -14.27 1.88
CA ILE A 97 -7.01 -14.69 0.67
C ILE A 97 -6.64 -13.78 -0.52
N VAL A 98 -6.64 -12.46 -0.32
CA VAL A 98 -6.30 -11.50 -1.39
C VAL A 98 -4.86 -11.70 -1.84
N LEU A 99 -3.91 -11.78 -0.91
CA LEU A 99 -2.50 -12.00 -1.24
C LEU A 99 -2.26 -13.35 -1.92
N ASP A 100 -2.95 -14.41 -1.52
CA ASP A 100 -2.78 -15.76 -2.10
C ASP A 100 -3.31 -15.84 -3.54
N ASN A 101 -4.34 -15.06 -3.89
CA ASN A 101 -4.95 -15.10 -5.22
C ASN A 101 -4.45 -14.00 -6.19
N CYS A 102 -3.83 -12.94 -5.69
CA CYS A 102 -3.19 -11.94 -6.55
C CYS A 102 -1.94 -12.52 -7.22
N SER A 103 -1.99 -12.67 -8.55
CA SER A 103 -0.93 -13.30 -9.36
C SER A 103 0.26 -12.38 -9.64
N ASN A 104 0.17 -11.10 -9.30
CA ASN A 104 1.14 -10.06 -9.63
C ASN A 104 1.95 -9.58 -8.41
N LYS A 105 2.39 -10.52 -7.54
CA LYS A 105 3.18 -10.22 -6.32
C LYS A 105 4.51 -9.48 -6.60
N HIS A 106 4.95 -9.39 -7.85
CA HIS A 106 6.26 -8.85 -8.23
C HIS A 106 6.24 -7.41 -8.78
N PHE A 107 5.08 -6.75 -8.94
CA PHE A 107 5.05 -5.41 -9.54
C PHE A 107 5.47 -4.25 -8.61
N TYR A 108 5.74 -4.52 -7.33
CA TYR A 108 6.33 -3.49 -6.47
C TYR A 108 7.75 -3.07 -6.95
N SER A 109 8.42 -3.89 -7.77
CA SER A 109 9.73 -3.53 -8.32
C SER A 109 9.66 -2.52 -9.48
N SER A 110 8.59 -2.49 -10.29
CA SER A 110 8.57 -1.61 -11.47
C SER A 110 8.34 -0.13 -11.15
N TYR A 111 7.74 0.18 -10.00
CA TYR A 111 7.56 1.56 -9.54
C TYR A 111 8.85 2.19 -9.00
N GLU A 112 9.84 1.38 -8.59
CA GLU A 112 11.18 1.84 -8.21
C GLU A 112 12.08 2.03 -9.45
N ASP A 113 11.98 1.14 -10.45
CA ASP A 113 12.76 1.22 -11.70
C ASP A 113 12.46 2.50 -12.50
N GLU A 114 11.21 3.00 -12.47
CA GLU A 114 10.82 4.26 -13.14
C GLU A 114 11.36 5.52 -12.45
N LYS A 115 11.68 5.46 -11.15
CA LYS A 115 12.32 6.59 -10.44
C LYS A 115 13.84 6.58 -10.61
N GLN A 116 14.44 5.41 -10.82
CA GLN A 116 15.86 5.29 -11.10
C GLN A 116 16.20 5.79 -12.53
N THR A 117 15.36 5.49 -13.51
CA THR A 117 15.62 5.85 -14.92
C THR A 117 15.41 7.33 -15.25
N ARG A 118 14.53 8.06 -14.55
CA ARG A 118 14.36 9.51 -14.78
C ARG A 118 15.44 10.39 -14.18
N THR A 119 16.26 9.89 -13.26
CA THR A 119 17.33 10.69 -12.64
C THR A 119 18.69 10.51 -13.34
N GLU A 120 18.86 9.50 -14.18
CA GLU A 120 20.11 9.28 -14.92
C GLU A 120 20.19 10.05 -16.25
N ASP A 121 19.05 10.40 -16.86
CA ASP A 121 19.03 11.14 -18.13
C ASP A 121 19.29 12.65 -17.96
N GLU A 122 19.03 13.24 -16.79
CA GLU A 122 19.38 14.64 -16.51
C GLU A 122 20.87 14.84 -16.14
N ASN A 123 21.56 13.78 -15.67
CA ASN A 123 22.95 13.91 -15.20
C ASN A 123 24.01 13.57 -16.28
N ARG A 124 23.59 13.14 -17.48
CA ARG A 124 24.51 12.94 -18.62
C ARG A 124 24.73 14.21 -19.45
N ASN A 125 23.85 15.21 -19.36
CA ASN A 125 23.89 16.38 -20.24
C ASN A 125 24.67 17.59 -19.70
N THR A 126 25.31 17.49 -18.52
CA THR A 126 26.10 18.60 -17.93
C THR A 126 27.61 18.36 -17.91
N LYS A 127 28.11 17.21 -18.36
CA LYS A 127 29.56 16.93 -18.39
C LYS A 127 30.27 17.23 -19.71
N THR A 128 29.56 17.70 -20.74
CA THR A 128 30.12 17.90 -22.09
C THR A 128 30.54 19.34 -22.41
N VAL A 129 30.41 20.31 -21.49
CA VAL A 129 30.67 21.73 -21.80
C VAL A 129 31.89 22.33 -21.07
N THR A 130 32.55 21.63 -20.14
CA THR A 130 33.65 22.25 -19.34
C THR A 130 35.04 21.65 -19.52
N ASN A 131 35.36 21.04 -20.68
CA ASN A 131 36.71 20.50 -20.95
C ASN A 131 37.36 21.07 -22.21
N ASN A 132 37.02 22.28 -22.64
CA ASN A 132 37.71 22.98 -23.72
C ASN A 132 37.96 24.43 -23.31
N GLU A 133 38.99 24.68 -22.48
CA GLU A 133 39.70 25.96 -22.34
C GLU A 133 40.72 25.82 -21.21
N GLU A 134 41.91 25.28 -21.53
CA GLU A 134 43.19 25.59 -20.86
C GLU A 134 44.32 24.79 -21.54
N GLU A 135 44.67 25.17 -22.77
CA GLU A 135 46.04 25.00 -23.28
C GLU A 135 46.39 26.27 -24.05
N ASP A 136 46.87 27.28 -23.33
CA ASP A 136 47.73 28.31 -23.90
C ASP A 136 48.58 28.93 -22.78
N GLY A 137 49.91 28.89 -22.97
CA GLY A 137 50.87 29.67 -22.19
C GLY A 137 51.78 28.87 -21.25
N ASP A 138 52.83 28.27 -21.79
CA ASP A 138 54.16 28.92 -21.75
C ASP A 138 55.24 27.96 -22.28
N GLN A 139 55.62 28.20 -23.54
CA GLN A 139 56.94 27.84 -24.05
C GLN A 139 57.86 29.04 -23.86
N GLN A 140 59.05 28.72 -23.34
CA GLN A 140 60.33 29.45 -23.36
C GLN A 140 60.77 30.15 -22.07
#